data_AF-A0A4V6Q8J3-F1
#
_entry.id   AF-A0A4V6Q8J3-F1
#
_cell.length_a   1.000
_cell.length_b   1.000
_cell.length_c   1.000
_cell.angle_alpha   90.00
_cell.angle_beta   90.00
_cell.angle_gamma   90.00
#
_symmetry.space_group_name_H-M   'P 1'
#
loop_
_entity.id
_entity.type
_entity.pdbx_description
1 polymer ?
#
loop_
_entity_poly.entity_id
_entity_poly.type
_entity_poly.pdbx_seq_one_letter_code
_entity_poly.pdbx_strand_id
1 'polypeptide(L)'
;MTTTLQQEIERWEAELRSIAENSTSDNWFLEERRFAEAQHTITAYRGHILPALANEQPHDAILAHEIEHHIDHLEDLRNDLYRTVHPPTSHQQVAETIAALRALSSVALRLERATQTV
;
A
#
# COMPACT_ATOMS: atom_id res chain seq x y z
N MET A 1 -8.51 -21.74 4.68
CA MET A 1 -9.32 -20.61 5.17
C MET A 1 -8.56 -19.34 4.79
N THR A 2 -9.24 -18.32 4.27
CA THR A 2 -8.60 -17.01 4.00
C THR A 2 -8.49 -16.23 5.30
N THR A 3 -7.32 -15.71 5.63
CA THR A 3 -7.11 -14.90 6.83
C THR A 3 -7.63 -13.48 6.61
N THR A 4 -7.82 -12.74 7.72
CA THR A 4 -8.19 -11.32 7.65
C THR A 4 -7.11 -10.53 6.90
N LEU A 5 -5.83 -10.77 7.17
CA LEU A 5 -4.72 -10.11 6.47
C LEU A 5 -4.78 -10.34 4.95
N GLN A 6 -5.00 -11.59 4.53
CA GLN A 6 -5.11 -11.92 3.10
C GLN A 6 -6.30 -11.21 2.44
N GLN A 7 -7.47 -11.18 3.09
CA GLN A 7 -8.65 -10.48 2.56
C GLN A 7 -8.40 -8.98 2.40
N GLU A 8 -7.72 -8.37 3.37
CA GLU A 8 -7.41 -6.95 3.38
C GLU A 8 -6.41 -6.56 2.28
N ILE A 9 -5.38 -7.38 2.05
CA ILE A 9 -4.43 -7.18 0.94
C ILE A 9 -5.12 -7.38 -0.41
N GLU A 10 -5.94 -8.42 -0.57
CA GLU A 10 -6.69 -8.66 -1.82
C GLU A 10 -7.65 -7.51 -2.15
N ARG A 11 -8.34 -6.98 -1.14
CA ARG A 11 -9.22 -5.81 -1.30
C ARG A 11 -8.44 -4.59 -1.76
N TRP A 12 -7.33 -4.28 -1.11
CA TRP A 12 -6.46 -3.16 -1.49
C TRP A 12 -5.93 -3.30 -2.93
N GLU A 13 -5.48 -4.49 -3.34
CA GLU A 13 -5.02 -4.73 -4.72
C GLU A 13 -6.13 -4.53 -5.75
N ALA A 14 -7.35 -4.96 -5.44
CA ALA A 14 -8.52 -4.76 -6.28
C ALA A 14 -8.88 -3.26 -6.43
N GLU A 15 -8.82 -2.50 -5.33
CA GLU A 15 -9.03 -1.05 -5.37
C GLU A 15 -7.98 -0.33 -6.23
N LEU A 16 -6.69 -0.68 -6.09
CA LEU A 16 -5.64 -0.11 -6.94
C LEU A 16 -5.85 -0.43 -8.43
N ARG A 17 -6.36 -1.62 -8.74
CA ARG A 17 -6.71 -1.98 -10.12
C ARG A 17 -7.87 -1.14 -10.64
N SER A 18 -8.92 -0.95 -9.83
CA SER A 18 -10.05 -0.12 -10.19
C SER A 18 -9.63 1.34 -10.43
N ILE A 19 -8.74 1.90 -9.60
CA ILE A 19 -8.19 3.26 -9.82
C ILE A 19 -7.45 3.32 -11.16
N ALA A 20 -6.63 2.32 -11.48
CA ALA A 20 -5.92 2.28 -12.76
C ALA A 20 -6.87 2.23 -13.96
N GLU A 21 -7.94 1.42 -13.89
CA GLU A 21 -8.96 1.29 -14.94
C GLU A 21 -9.77 2.58 -15.11
N ASN A 22 -10.23 3.17 -14.00
CA ASN A 22 -11.01 4.41 -14.00
C ASN A 22 -10.17 5.59 -14.51
N SER A 23 -8.92 5.71 -14.05
CA SER A 23 -8.01 6.78 -14.51
C SER A 23 -7.79 6.76 -16.03
N THR A 24 -7.79 5.57 -16.63
CA THR A 24 -7.68 5.41 -18.09
C THR A 24 -8.98 5.79 -18.78
N SER A 25 -10.11 5.37 -18.22
CA SER A 25 -11.45 5.60 -18.80
C SER A 25 -11.86 7.08 -18.74
N ASP A 26 -11.48 7.75 -17.65
CA ASP A 26 -11.84 9.13 -17.34
C ASP A 26 -10.75 10.15 -17.76
N ASN A 27 -9.68 9.70 -18.43
CA ASN A 27 -8.57 10.54 -18.90
C ASN A 27 -7.89 11.36 -17.80
N TRP A 28 -7.67 10.76 -16.64
CA TRP A 28 -6.98 11.44 -15.53
C TRP A 28 -5.54 11.76 -15.91
N PHE A 29 -5.04 12.88 -15.38
CA PHE A 29 -3.61 13.13 -15.36
C PHE A 29 -2.89 12.11 -14.47
N LEU A 30 -1.59 11.89 -14.73
CA LEU A 30 -0.79 10.94 -13.95
C LEU A 30 -0.75 11.34 -12.46
N GLU A 31 -0.72 12.65 -12.20
CA GLU A 31 -0.85 13.31 -10.91
C GLU A 31 -2.07 12.80 -10.14
N GLU A 32 -3.24 12.89 -10.76
CA GLU A 32 -4.52 12.55 -10.13
C GLU A 32 -4.57 11.07 -9.81
N ARG A 33 -4.09 10.23 -10.73
CA ARG A 33 -3.98 8.80 -10.52
C ARG A 33 -3.03 8.48 -9.36
N ARG A 34 -1.82 9.03 -9.33
CA ARG A 34 -0.83 8.75 -8.28
C ARG A 34 -1.29 9.26 -6.93
N PHE A 35 -1.95 10.41 -6.89
CA PHE A 35 -2.57 10.92 -5.67
C PHE A 35 -3.65 9.96 -5.14
N ALA A 36 -4.55 9.49 -6.01
CA ALA A 36 -5.59 8.54 -5.63
C ALA A 36 -4.99 7.20 -5.13
N GLU A 37 -4.05 6.63 -5.88
CA GLU A 37 -3.37 5.39 -5.49
C GLU A 37 -2.67 5.53 -4.13
N ALA A 38 -1.99 6.65 -3.87
CA ALA A 38 -1.34 6.93 -2.59
C ALA A 38 -2.36 7.06 -1.45
N GLN A 39 -3.43 7.84 -1.65
CA GLN A 39 -4.48 8.04 -0.65
C GLN A 39 -5.17 6.73 -0.25
N HIS A 40 -5.52 5.90 -1.23
CA HIS A 40 -6.13 4.59 -0.99
C HIS A 40 -5.16 3.64 -0.29
N THR A 41 -3.90 3.62 -0.69
CA THR A 41 -2.88 2.79 -0.05
C THR A 41 -2.67 3.17 1.41
N ILE A 42 -2.51 4.46 1.74
CA ILE A 42 -2.35 4.93 3.12
C ILE A 42 -3.54 4.51 3.98
N THR A 43 -4.76 4.71 3.45
CA THR A 43 -6.01 4.36 4.15
C THR A 43 -6.10 2.86 4.42
N ALA A 44 -5.85 2.04 3.39
CA ALA A 44 -5.90 0.59 3.51
C ALA A 44 -4.88 0.06 4.52
N TYR A 45 -3.64 0.54 4.45
CA TYR A 45 -2.59 0.03 5.32
C TYR A 45 -2.76 0.45 6.78
N ARG A 46 -3.00 1.73 7.07
CA ARG A 46 -3.15 2.21 8.45
C ARG A 46 -4.44 1.71 9.09
N GLY A 47 -5.53 1.66 8.32
CA GLY A 47 -6.85 1.30 8.83
C GLY A 47 -7.05 -0.21 9.00
N HIS A 48 -6.38 -1.02 8.18
CA HIS A 48 -6.75 -2.44 8.05
C HIS A 48 -5.56 -3.40 8.03
N ILE A 49 -4.54 -3.18 7.19
CA ILE A 49 -3.45 -4.16 7.00
C ILE A 49 -2.49 -4.18 8.20
N LEU A 50 -2.02 -3.02 8.69
CA LEU A 50 -1.15 -2.94 9.87
C LEU A 50 -1.82 -3.52 11.13
N PRO A 51 -3.09 -3.18 11.45
CA PRO A 51 -3.81 -3.84 12.54
C PRO A 51 -3.92 -5.36 12.36
N ALA A 52 -4.14 -5.85 11.14
CA ALA A 52 -4.19 -7.29 10.88
C ALA A 52 -2.83 -7.97 11.13
N LEU A 53 -1.72 -7.34 10.70
CA LEU A 53 -0.35 -7.83 10.92
C LEU A 53 0.04 -7.89 12.40
N ALA A 54 -0.29 -6.86 13.17
CA ALA A 54 0.13 -6.75 14.57
C ALA A 54 -0.49 -7.83 15.49
N ASN A 55 -1.56 -8.48 15.05
CA ASN A 55 -2.26 -9.52 15.81
C ASN A 55 -1.65 -10.92 15.64
N GLU A 56 -0.68 -11.11 14.74
CA GLU A 56 -0.21 -12.46 14.40
C GLU A 56 1.03 -12.89 15.22
N GLN A 57 2.21 -12.25 15.10
CA GLN A 57 3.46 -12.72 15.74
C GLN A 57 4.56 -11.65 15.95
N PRO A 58 5.58 -11.92 16.81
CA PRO A 58 6.71 -11.00 17.04
C PRO A 58 7.65 -10.76 15.84
N HIS A 59 7.72 -11.68 14.86
CA HIS A 59 8.45 -11.42 13.61
C HIS A 59 7.76 -10.35 12.74
N ASP A 60 6.47 -10.12 12.97
CA ASP A 60 5.70 -9.10 12.27
C ASP A 60 6.02 -7.70 12.78
N ALA A 61 6.71 -7.55 13.92
CA ALA A 61 7.12 -6.23 14.41
C ALA A 61 8.13 -5.54 13.47
N ILE A 62 9.09 -6.29 12.93
CA ILE A 62 10.06 -5.75 11.95
C ILE A 62 9.33 -5.43 10.65
N LEU A 63 8.50 -6.35 10.16
CA LEU A 63 7.78 -6.15 8.91
C LEU A 63 6.78 -5.00 9.00
N ALA A 64 6.04 -4.88 10.11
CA ALA A 64 5.13 -3.78 10.38
C ALA A 64 5.87 -2.45 10.45
N HIS A 65 7.06 -2.41 11.08
CA HIS A 65 7.87 -1.20 11.12
C HIS A 65 8.35 -0.77 9.74
N GLU A 66 8.82 -1.69 8.90
CA GLU A 66 9.22 -1.40 7.52
C GLU A 66 8.03 -0.93 6.68
N ILE A 67 6.86 -1.56 6.85
CA ILE A 67 5.61 -1.14 6.20
C ILE A 67 5.22 0.27 6.64
N GLU A 68 5.27 0.56 7.95
CA GLU A 68 4.99 1.88 8.52
C GLU A 68 5.91 2.96 7.93
N HIS A 69 7.21 2.68 7.85
CA HIS A 69 8.17 3.59 7.21
C HIS A 69 7.80 3.95 5.77
N HIS A 70 7.38 2.97 4.96
CA HIS A 70 6.98 3.21 3.58
C HIS A 70 5.63 3.95 3.49
N ILE A 71 4.71 3.75 4.43
CA ILE A 71 3.45 4.48 4.48
C ILE A 71 3.68 5.94 4.82
N ASP A 72 4.56 6.22 5.78
CA ASP A 72 4.90 7.59 6.16
C ASP A 72 5.58 8.33 4.99
N HIS A 73 6.50 7.65 4.30
CA HIS A 73 7.09 8.19 3.08
C HIS A 73 6.03 8.44 1.98
N LEU A 74 5.07 7.52 1.81
CA LEU A 74 3.99 7.67 0.83
C LEU A 74 3.07 8.84 1.17
N GLU A 75 2.84 9.11 2.45
CA GLU A 75 2.08 10.28 2.92
C GLU A 75 2.80 11.59 2.56
N ASP A 76 4.11 11.68 2.76
CA ASP A 76 4.89 12.83 2.34
C ASP A 76 4.81 13.05 0.83
N LEU A 77 4.95 11.98 0.04
CA LEU A 77 4.84 12.04 -1.42
C LEU A 77 3.43 12.44 -1.90
N ARG A 78 2.37 11.93 -1.26
CA ARG A 78 0.99 12.34 -1.53
C ARG A 78 0.83 13.84 -1.26
N ASN A 79 1.36 14.32 -0.14
CA ASN A 79 1.29 15.72 0.24
C ASN A 79 2.07 16.60 -0.75
N ASP A 80 3.19 16.12 -1.28
CA ASP A 80 3.93 16.78 -2.36
C ASP A 80 3.09 16.89 -3.63
N LEU A 81 2.41 15.81 -4.06
CA LEU A 81 1.53 15.84 -5.24
C LEU A 81 0.37 16.85 -5.11
N TYR A 82 -0.05 17.19 -3.90
CA TYR A 82 -1.06 18.22 -3.64
C TYR A 82 -0.53 19.65 -3.84
N ARG A 83 0.79 19.85 -3.81
CA ARG A 83 1.40 21.19 -3.94
C ARG A 83 1.46 21.62 -5.40
N THR A 84 1.20 22.92 -5.61
CA THR A 84 1.31 23.59 -6.92
C THR A 84 2.70 23.47 -7.55
N VAL A 85 3.74 23.38 -6.73
CA VAL A 85 5.11 23.09 -7.16
C VAL A 85 5.59 21.88 -6.36
N HIS A 86 5.88 20.79 -7.06
CA HIS A 86 6.36 19.55 -6.47
C HIS A 86 7.56 19.00 -7.26
N PRO A 87 8.41 18.17 -6.64
CA PRO A 87 9.51 17.53 -7.33
C PRO A 87 9.03 16.74 -8.56
N PRO A 88 9.73 16.79 -9.71
CA PRO A 88 9.32 16.08 -10.92
C PRO A 88 9.29 14.55 -10.74
N THR A 89 9.94 14.04 -9.68
CA THR A 89 10.04 12.61 -9.37
C THR A 89 8.94 12.09 -8.44
N SER A 90 8.10 12.96 -7.85
CA SER A 90 7.13 12.54 -6.82
C SER A 90 6.19 11.42 -7.31
N HIS A 91 5.77 11.48 -8.57
CA HIS A 91 4.94 10.46 -9.23
C HIS A 91 5.58 9.09 -9.33
N GLN A 92 6.86 9.08 -9.69
CA GLN A 92 7.66 7.87 -9.81
C GLN A 92 7.87 7.27 -8.42
N GLN A 93 8.23 8.12 -7.45
CA GLN A 93 8.45 7.70 -6.06
C GLN A 93 7.18 7.14 -5.42
N VAL A 94 6.00 7.68 -5.73
CA VAL A 94 4.71 7.08 -5.31
C VAL A 94 4.59 5.66 -5.87
N ALA A 95 4.83 5.48 -7.17
CA ALA A 95 4.71 4.16 -7.81
C ALA A 95 5.68 3.14 -7.21
N GLU A 96 6.93 3.54 -6.97
CA GLU A 96 7.97 2.73 -6.36
C GLU A 96 7.62 2.35 -4.92
N THR A 97 7.13 3.31 -4.14
CA THR A 97 6.73 3.08 -2.74
C THR A 97 5.54 2.11 -2.66
N ILE A 98 4.55 2.25 -3.54
CA ILE A 98 3.42 1.31 -3.63
C ILE A 98 3.91 -0.10 -4.06
N ALA A 99 4.89 -0.19 -4.96
CA ALA A 99 5.47 -1.47 -5.35
C ALA A 99 6.24 -2.13 -4.20
N ALA A 100 6.98 -1.36 -3.40
CA ALA A 100 7.64 -1.85 -2.19
C ALA A 100 6.62 -2.38 -1.17
N LEU A 101 5.52 -1.64 -0.94
CA LEU A 101 4.42 -2.09 -0.08
C LEU A 101 3.78 -3.40 -0.57
N ARG A 102 3.58 -3.56 -1.90
CA ARG A 102 3.13 -4.85 -2.47
C ARG A 102 4.10 -5.98 -2.16
N ALA A 103 5.41 -5.74 -2.31
CA ALA A 103 6.42 -6.75 -2.04
C ALA A 103 6.42 -7.17 -0.56
N LEU A 104 6.35 -6.20 0.36
CA LEU A 104 6.28 -6.46 1.81
C LEU A 104 4.99 -7.21 2.20
N SER A 105 3.85 -6.84 1.63
CA SER A 105 2.58 -7.57 1.81
C SER A 105 2.65 -9.01 1.30
N SER A 106 3.33 -9.26 0.18
CA SER A 106 3.56 -10.62 -0.31
C SER A 106 4.43 -11.44 0.66
N VAL A 107 5.43 -10.82 1.28
CA VAL A 107 6.26 -11.45 2.32
C VAL A 107 5.41 -11.79 3.55
N ALA A 108 4.57 -10.87 4.02
CA ALA A 108 3.67 -11.11 5.14
C ALA A 108 2.80 -12.35 4.93
N LEU A 109 2.15 -12.44 3.77
CA LEU A 109 1.30 -13.59 3.43
C LEU A 109 2.07 -14.91 3.33
N ARG A 110 3.35 -14.88 2.95
CA ARG A 110 4.19 -16.09 2.93
C ARG A 110 4.55 -16.54 4.34
N LEU A 111 4.83 -15.61 5.25
CA LEU A 111 5.14 -15.91 6.64
C LEU A 111 3.91 -16.50 7.36
N GLU A 112 2.75 -15.88 7.22
CA GLU A 112 1.48 -16.38 7.76
C GLU A 112 1.20 -17.82 7.32
N ARG A 113 1.32 -18.11 6.02
CA ARG A 113 1.13 -19.46 5.46
C ARG A 113 2.15 -20.47 6.00
N ALA A 114 3.40 -20.07 6.18
CA ALA A 114 4.44 -20.95 6.72
C ALA A 114 4.13 -21.36 8.16
N THR A 115 3.58 -20.45 8.95
CA THR A 115 3.17 -20.71 10.33
C THR A 115 1.95 -21.64 10.42
N GLN A 116 1.02 -21.57 9.46
CA GLN A 116 -0.16 -22.45 9.41
C GLN A 116 0.16 -23.92 9.06
N THR A 117 1.36 -24.19 8.55
CA THR A 117 1.84 -25.54 8.18
C THR A 117 2.59 -26.28 9.29
N VAL A 118 2.76 -25.66 10.48
CA VAL A 118 3.41 -26.24 11.66
C VAL A 118 2.37 -26.59 12.71
#